data_AF-A0A6G0WQB9-F1
#
_entry.id   AF-A0A6G0WQB9-F1
#
_cell.length_a   1.000
_cell.length_b   1.000
_cell.length_c   1.000
_cell.angle_alpha   90.00
_cell.angle_beta   90.00
_cell.angle_gamma   90.00
#
_symmetry.space_group_name_H-M   'P 1'
#
loop_
_entity.id
_entity.type
_entity.pdbx_description
1 polymer ?
#
loop_
_entity_poly.entity_id
_entity_poly.type
_entity_poly.pdbx_seq_one_letter_code
_entity_poly.pdbx_strand_id
1 'polypeptide(L)'
;MVHKRSLSPVRDEVSVKRCRHDVMAKLTDKFTLHRGRLHQSKSYRTTNNDNPAADDDEECTASTWQQRKTRLRYVNNQDRNFYVAALYTLTSNLGLQPETIHMCISLLDRFLKVQPITLEWLEVVSVSCIWLAAKFNETQTNLEKLRVKKTLQQRQGHGKGNWTWHHVLVLECQILKRLGFRILHPTILSSFYDALASGAIELTDTQLDDALYFVDLSLMDVAFQAVPVANVVDAIAFLVTEFQPDANFSIGAIEERLRDPVLRFVLLHMNLDRQDKDLSSAIHQSVVCKHNARLSKSWRHADVPSCACRICQSID
;
A
#
# COMPACT_ATOMS: atom_id res chain seq x y z
N MET A 1 43.73 -48.61 -28.77
CA MET A 1 43.48 -47.39 -27.98
C MET A 1 42.03 -46.97 -28.20
N VAL A 2 41.21 -47.08 -27.17
CA VAL A 2 39.76 -46.88 -27.20
C VAL A 2 39.45 -45.44 -26.77
N HIS A 3 38.79 -44.65 -27.62
CA HIS A 3 38.27 -43.33 -27.26
C HIS A 3 37.00 -43.47 -26.42
N LYS A 4 37.07 -43.00 -25.16
CA LYS A 4 35.89 -42.78 -24.30
C LYS A 4 35.20 -41.47 -24.73
N ARG A 5 33.97 -41.57 -25.25
CA ARG A 5 33.04 -40.43 -25.35
C ARG A 5 32.39 -40.22 -23.98
N SER A 6 32.51 -39.00 -23.42
CA SER A 6 31.68 -38.60 -22.28
C SER A 6 30.34 -38.07 -22.79
N LEU A 7 29.25 -38.61 -22.25
CA LEU A 7 27.91 -38.08 -22.40
C LEU A 7 27.63 -37.20 -21.17
N SER A 8 27.61 -35.88 -21.36
CA SER A 8 27.01 -34.97 -20.38
C SER A 8 25.49 -34.91 -20.63
N PRO A 9 24.63 -34.97 -19.59
CA PRO A 9 23.20 -34.86 -19.79
C PRO A 9 22.83 -33.41 -20.07
N VAL A 10 22.25 -33.18 -21.25
CA VAL A 10 21.52 -31.95 -21.58
C VAL A 10 20.40 -31.81 -20.55
N ARG A 11 20.50 -30.85 -19.63
CA ARG A 11 19.41 -30.53 -18.71
C ARG A 11 18.32 -29.83 -19.51
N ASP A 12 17.18 -30.48 -19.65
CA ASP A 12 16.00 -29.98 -20.36
C ASP A 12 15.57 -28.59 -19.87
N GLU A 13 15.90 -27.55 -20.64
CA GLU A 13 15.41 -26.18 -20.42
C GLU A 13 13.87 -26.11 -20.39
N VAL A 14 13.21 -27.05 -21.08
CA VAL A 14 11.74 -27.19 -21.12
C VAL A 14 11.19 -27.61 -19.76
N SER A 15 11.88 -28.48 -19.02
CA SER A 15 11.47 -28.96 -17.70
C SER A 15 11.59 -27.86 -16.64
N VAL A 16 12.65 -27.04 -16.71
CA VAL A 16 12.84 -25.88 -15.82
C VAL A 16 11.78 -24.81 -16.08
N LYS A 17 11.42 -24.56 -17.34
CA LYS A 17 10.33 -23.62 -17.71
C LYS A 17 8.97 -24.11 -17.21
N ARG A 18 8.67 -25.42 -17.31
CA ARG A 18 7.42 -26.03 -16.82
C ARG A 18 7.29 -25.97 -15.31
N CYS A 19 8.37 -26.29 -14.58
CA CYS A 19 8.41 -26.19 -13.11
C CYS A 19 8.21 -24.74 -12.64
N ARG A 20 8.82 -23.75 -13.31
CA ARG A 20 8.58 -22.33 -13.02
C ARG A 20 7.13 -21.92 -13.28
N HIS A 21 6.52 -22.42 -14.35
CA HIS A 21 5.13 -22.14 -14.67
C HIS A 21 4.15 -22.73 -13.63
N ASP A 22 4.40 -23.95 -13.16
CA ASP A 22 3.56 -24.61 -12.15
C ASP A 22 3.71 -23.99 -10.74
N VAL A 23 4.91 -23.51 -10.39
CA VAL A 23 5.14 -22.75 -9.16
C VAL A 23 4.44 -21.38 -9.22
N MET A 24 4.50 -20.71 -10.38
CA MET A 24 3.77 -19.46 -10.62
C MET A 24 2.26 -19.67 -10.52
N ALA A 25 1.73 -20.74 -11.13
CA ALA A 25 0.31 -21.09 -11.08
C ALA A 25 -0.17 -21.37 -9.64
N LYS A 26 0.59 -22.14 -8.85
CA LYS A 26 0.28 -22.45 -7.45
C LYS A 26 0.36 -21.22 -6.52
N LEU A 27 1.28 -20.29 -6.80
CA LEU A 27 1.38 -19.02 -6.09
C LEU A 27 0.23 -18.08 -6.45
N THR A 28 -0.12 -17.98 -7.73
CA THR A 28 -1.31 -17.25 -8.15
C THR A 28 -2.57 -17.87 -7.58
N ASP A 29 -2.72 -19.19 -7.53
CA ASP A 29 -3.92 -19.84 -6.98
C ASP A 29 -4.08 -19.61 -5.47
N LYS A 30 -2.98 -19.53 -4.71
CA LYS A 30 -3.03 -19.12 -3.29
C LYS A 30 -3.26 -17.62 -3.09
N PHE A 31 -2.92 -16.81 -4.08
CA PHE A 31 -3.06 -15.36 -4.09
C PHE A 31 -4.43 -14.90 -4.66
N THR A 32 -5.05 -15.71 -5.53
CA THR A 32 -6.33 -15.47 -6.18
C THR A 32 -7.21 -16.71 -6.02
N LEU A 33 -7.99 -16.81 -4.94
CA LEU A 33 -9.09 -17.77 -4.89
C LEU A 33 -10.42 -17.12 -5.31
N HIS A 34 -10.99 -17.76 -6.33
CA HIS A 34 -12.36 -17.68 -6.87
C HIS A 34 -12.74 -16.43 -7.68
N ARG A 35 -12.32 -16.40 -8.96
CA ARG A 35 -13.28 -16.03 -9.99
C ARG A 35 -14.43 -17.01 -9.91
N GLY A 36 -15.61 -16.53 -9.52
CA GLY A 36 -16.82 -17.33 -9.47
C GLY A 36 -17.06 -18.03 -10.81
N ARG A 37 -17.47 -19.30 -10.73
CA ARG A 37 -18.29 -19.95 -11.76
C ARG A 37 -19.57 -19.13 -11.93
N LEU A 38 -19.53 -18.09 -12.75
CA LEU A 38 -20.70 -17.51 -13.39
C LEU A 38 -20.74 -18.11 -14.80
N HIS A 39 -21.87 -18.74 -15.13
CA HIS A 39 -22.12 -19.63 -16.26
C HIS A 39 -21.78 -21.13 -16.05
N GLN A 40 -22.53 -21.78 -15.17
CA GLN A 40 -23.23 -22.99 -15.61
C GLN A 40 -24.71 -22.85 -15.23
N SER A 41 -25.49 -22.34 -16.18
CA SER A 41 -26.92 -22.58 -16.23
C SER A 41 -27.11 -24.09 -16.35
N LYS A 42 -27.45 -24.75 -15.24
CA LYS A 42 -28.03 -26.08 -15.30
C LYS A 42 -29.53 -25.90 -15.30
N SER A 43 -30.05 -25.97 -16.52
CA SER A 43 -31.43 -26.33 -16.85
C SER A 43 -32.01 -27.29 -15.82
N TYR A 44 -33.14 -26.90 -15.24
CA TYR A 44 -34.06 -27.84 -14.61
C TYR A 44 -34.35 -28.98 -15.61
N ARG A 45 -34.13 -30.21 -15.18
CA ARG A 45 -34.83 -31.39 -15.70
C ARG A 45 -35.41 -32.13 -14.50
N THR A 46 -36.72 -32.10 -14.45
CA THR A 46 -37.62 -32.98 -13.70
C THR A 46 -37.38 -34.43 -14.08
N THR A 47 -37.30 -35.32 -13.09
CA THR A 47 -38.01 -36.62 -13.07
C THR A 47 -38.08 -37.17 -11.65
N ASN A 48 -39.25 -37.73 -11.36
CA ASN A 48 -39.75 -38.24 -10.09
C ASN A 48 -39.04 -39.50 -9.55
N ASN A 49 -39.19 -39.65 -8.23
CA ASN A 49 -39.69 -40.83 -7.50
C ASN A 49 -38.76 -41.93 -6.93
N ASP A 50 -39.11 -42.24 -5.67
CA ASP A 50 -39.12 -43.51 -4.95
C ASP A 50 -37.90 -43.92 -4.07
N ASN A 51 -38.10 -43.77 -2.75
CA ASN A 51 -37.52 -44.56 -1.64
C ASN A 51 -38.32 -45.90 -1.50
N PRO A 52 -37.93 -46.94 -0.69
CA PRO A 52 -37.15 -46.90 0.56
C PRO A 52 -36.26 -48.14 0.93
N ALA A 53 -35.57 -48.02 2.09
CA ALA A 53 -35.35 -49.01 3.17
C ALA A 53 -33.96 -49.70 3.39
N ALA A 54 -33.51 -49.53 4.65
CA ALA A 54 -32.87 -50.48 5.61
C ALA A 54 -31.33 -50.68 5.70
N ASP A 55 -30.85 -50.36 6.91
CA ASP A 55 -29.84 -50.99 7.79
C ASP A 55 -28.35 -51.09 7.39
N ASP A 56 -27.47 -50.44 8.14
CA ASP A 56 -26.69 -51.09 9.22
C ASP A 56 -25.74 -50.09 9.92
N ASP A 57 -25.53 -50.36 11.21
CA ASP A 57 -24.82 -49.60 12.22
C ASP A 57 -23.31 -49.39 11.93
N GLU A 58 -22.84 -48.15 12.08
CA GLU A 58 -21.47 -47.93 12.57
C GLU A 58 -21.34 -46.57 13.29
N GLU A 59 -21.48 -46.62 14.61
CA GLU A 59 -21.24 -45.53 15.54
C GLU A 59 -19.72 -45.26 15.60
N CYS A 60 -19.21 -44.41 14.71
CA CYS A 60 -17.82 -43.96 14.75
C CYS A 60 -17.74 -42.48 15.17
N THR A 61 -17.62 -42.28 16.48
CA THR A 61 -17.02 -41.13 17.17
C THR A 61 -16.91 -39.83 16.38
N ALA A 62 -18.02 -39.08 16.34
CA ALA A 62 -18.05 -37.68 15.93
C ALA A 62 -17.38 -36.78 16.98
N SER A 63 -16.06 -36.89 17.13
CA SER A 63 -15.27 -35.88 17.82
C SER A 63 -13.88 -35.81 17.20
N THR A 64 -13.36 -34.59 17.05
CA THR A 64 -11.96 -34.30 16.65
C THR A 64 -11.65 -34.09 15.16
N TRP A 65 -12.59 -33.60 14.34
CA TRP A 65 -12.24 -32.90 13.09
C TRP A 65 -13.11 -31.65 12.84
N GLN A 66 -13.29 -30.83 13.88
CA GLN A 66 -13.55 -29.42 13.63
C GLN A 66 -12.31 -28.84 12.97
N GLN A 67 -12.25 -28.96 11.64
CA GLN A 67 -11.40 -28.16 10.78
C GLN A 67 -11.48 -26.73 11.30
N ARG A 68 -10.40 -26.25 11.92
CA ARG A 68 -10.17 -24.83 12.14
C ARG A 68 -10.19 -24.17 10.76
N LYS A 69 -11.38 -23.80 10.28
CA LYS A 69 -11.55 -22.85 9.19
C LYS A 69 -10.98 -21.54 9.70
N THR A 70 -9.69 -21.33 9.51
CA THR A 70 -9.06 -20.02 9.64
C THR A 70 -9.87 -19.09 8.73
N ARG A 71 -10.68 -18.23 9.33
CA ARG A 71 -11.48 -17.25 8.57
C ARG A 71 -10.47 -16.38 7.83
N LEU A 72 -10.48 -16.48 6.50
CA LEU A 72 -9.67 -15.61 5.64
C LEU A 72 -10.09 -14.17 5.89
N ARG A 73 -9.19 -13.37 6.48
CA ARG A 73 -9.40 -11.95 6.72
C ARG A 73 -8.85 -11.14 5.54
N TYR A 74 -9.74 -10.49 4.80
CA TYR A 74 -9.39 -9.57 3.73
C TYR A 74 -8.92 -8.22 4.28
N VAL A 75 -8.05 -7.56 3.52
CA VAL A 75 -7.58 -6.20 3.81
C VAL A 75 -8.76 -5.24 3.79
N ASN A 76 -8.91 -4.46 4.86
CA ASN A 76 -9.86 -3.36 4.94
C ASN A 76 -9.14 -1.99 4.92
N ASN A 77 -9.91 -0.91 5.00
CA ASN A 77 -9.40 0.46 5.00
C ASN A 77 -8.43 0.75 6.15
N GLN A 78 -8.67 0.19 7.33
CA GLN A 78 -7.81 0.37 8.50
C GLN A 78 -6.47 -0.35 8.32
N ASP A 79 -6.50 -1.58 7.79
CA ASP A 79 -5.29 -2.33 7.43
C ASP A 79 -4.47 -1.56 6.39
N ARG A 80 -5.13 -0.99 5.37
CA ARG A 80 -4.46 -0.14 4.37
C ARG A 80 -3.81 1.08 5.02
N ASN A 81 -4.53 1.85 5.84
CA ASN A 81 -4.00 3.07 6.45
C ASN A 81 -2.78 2.77 7.33
N PHE A 82 -2.86 1.71 8.15
CA PHE A 82 -1.73 1.23 8.95
C PHE A 82 -0.52 0.88 8.08
N TYR A 83 -0.73 0.11 7.01
CA TYR A 83 0.36 -0.27 6.12
C TYR A 83 0.93 0.94 5.39
N VAL A 84 0.11 1.84 4.84
CA VAL A 84 0.59 3.03 4.12
C VAL A 84 1.47 3.90 5.00
N ALA A 85 1.12 4.09 6.26
CA ALA A 85 1.98 4.80 7.19
C ALA A 85 3.33 4.06 7.40
N ALA A 86 3.31 2.71 7.42
CA ALA A 86 4.53 1.90 7.52
C ALA A 86 5.38 1.93 6.24
N LEU A 87 4.74 1.96 5.06
CA LEU A 87 5.42 2.16 3.77
C LEU A 87 6.05 3.54 3.73
N TYR A 88 5.32 4.58 4.13
CA TYR A 88 5.82 5.95 4.16
C TYR A 88 7.04 6.07 5.09
N THR A 89 6.96 5.47 6.29
CA THR A 89 8.10 5.37 7.22
C THR A 89 9.29 4.68 6.58
N LEU A 90 9.09 3.52 5.96
CA LEU A 90 10.16 2.72 5.34
C LEU A 90 10.81 3.47 4.17
N THR A 91 10.01 4.02 3.28
CA THR A 91 10.47 4.70 2.06
C THR A 91 11.16 6.03 2.38
N SER A 92 10.65 6.78 3.36
CA SER A 92 11.32 7.98 3.87
C SER A 92 12.65 7.64 4.54
N ASN A 93 12.72 6.60 5.38
CA ASN A 93 13.98 6.12 5.97
C ASN A 93 14.97 5.58 4.93
N LEU A 94 14.49 5.11 3.77
CA LEU A 94 15.34 4.72 2.66
C LEU A 94 15.92 5.92 1.91
N GLY A 95 15.35 7.12 2.08
CA GLY A 95 15.73 8.32 1.33
C GLY A 95 15.26 8.27 -0.13
N LEU A 96 14.12 7.62 -0.40
CA LEU A 96 13.50 7.64 -1.74
C LEU A 96 12.87 9.00 -2.02
N GLN A 97 12.81 9.38 -3.29
CA GLN A 97 12.19 10.64 -3.72
C GLN A 97 10.69 10.68 -3.39
N PRO A 98 10.11 11.86 -3.11
CA PRO A 98 8.67 12.02 -2.85
C PRO A 98 7.80 11.38 -3.95
N GLU A 99 8.18 11.55 -5.22
CA GLU A 99 7.49 10.96 -6.36
C GLU A 99 7.46 9.43 -6.28
N THR A 100 8.56 8.80 -5.85
CA THR A 100 8.65 7.35 -5.62
C THR A 100 7.69 6.90 -4.52
N ILE A 101 7.59 7.65 -3.42
CA ILE A 101 6.69 7.35 -2.29
C ILE A 101 5.23 7.43 -2.73
N HIS A 102 4.84 8.54 -3.36
CA HIS A 102 3.47 8.77 -3.85
C HIS A 102 3.06 7.76 -4.92
N MET A 103 3.97 7.45 -5.85
CA MET A 103 3.74 6.43 -6.87
C MET A 103 3.58 5.03 -6.28
N CYS A 104 4.40 4.67 -5.29
CA CYS A 104 4.29 3.38 -4.59
C CYS A 104 2.91 3.21 -3.94
N ILE A 105 2.43 4.23 -3.23
CA ILE A 105 1.13 4.18 -2.56
C ILE A 105 -0.01 4.16 -3.58
N SER A 106 0.08 4.96 -4.66
CA SER A 106 -0.86 4.90 -5.79
C SER A 106 -0.95 3.51 -6.42
N LEU A 107 0.18 2.83 -6.61
CA LEU A 107 0.21 1.45 -7.11
C LEU A 107 -0.48 0.49 -6.15
N LEU A 108 -0.22 0.59 -4.85
CA LEU A 108 -0.85 -0.24 -3.82
C LEU A 108 -2.38 -0.06 -3.84
N ASP A 109 -2.84 1.18 -3.81
CA ASP A 109 -4.27 1.52 -3.75
C ASP A 109 -5.03 1.05 -4.99
N ARG A 110 -4.49 1.34 -6.17
CA ARG A 110 -5.08 0.91 -7.44
C ARG A 110 -5.09 -0.61 -7.56
N PHE A 111 -4.07 -1.29 -7.04
CA PHE A 111 -4.02 -2.74 -7.02
C PHE A 111 -5.05 -3.35 -6.08
N LEU A 112 -5.16 -2.85 -4.84
CA LEU A 112 -6.15 -3.31 -3.86
C LEU A 112 -7.59 -3.11 -4.36
N LYS A 113 -7.85 -2.06 -5.14
CA LYS A 113 -9.16 -1.79 -5.75
C LYS A 113 -9.58 -2.86 -6.76
N VAL A 114 -8.63 -3.48 -7.48
CA VAL A 114 -8.93 -4.47 -8.53
C VAL A 114 -8.61 -5.91 -8.11
N GLN A 115 -7.90 -6.09 -7.00
CA GLN A 115 -7.46 -7.38 -6.50
C GLN A 115 -7.63 -7.43 -4.98
N PRO A 116 -8.74 -8.02 -4.47
CA PRO A 116 -8.87 -8.34 -3.07
C PRO A 116 -7.75 -9.30 -2.65
N ILE A 117 -7.09 -9.00 -1.53
CA ILE A 117 -6.05 -9.84 -0.95
C ILE A 117 -6.33 -10.04 0.54
N THR A 118 -5.78 -11.12 1.10
CA THR A 118 -5.80 -11.34 2.55
C THR A 118 -4.69 -10.54 3.22
N LEU A 119 -4.86 -10.28 4.52
CA LEU A 119 -3.90 -9.52 5.32
C LEU A 119 -2.48 -10.12 5.29
N GLU A 120 -2.36 -11.44 5.13
CA GLU A 120 -1.08 -12.17 5.05
C GLU A 120 -0.23 -11.77 3.83
N TRP A 121 -0.86 -11.32 2.76
CA TRP A 121 -0.16 -10.91 1.52
C TRP A 121 0.14 -9.41 1.46
N LEU A 122 -0.47 -8.60 2.32
CA LEU A 122 -0.41 -7.14 2.23
C LEU A 122 1.03 -6.61 2.34
N GLU A 123 1.86 -7.18 3.21
CA GLU A 123 3.26 -6.76 3.34
C GLU A 123 4.06 -7.00 2.06
N VAL A 124 4.00 -8.20 1.49
CA VAL A 124 4.80 -8.53 0.30
C VAL A 124 4.28 -7.82 -0.95
N VAL A 125 2.97 -7.56 -1.04
CA VAL A 125 2.39 -6.68 -2.08
C VAL A 125 2.95 -5.27 -1.93
N SER A 126 2.97 -4.74 -0.70
CA SER A 126 3.51 -3.41 -0.40
C SER A 126 4.99 -3.29 -0.77
N VAL A 127 5.81 -4.27 -0.41
CA VAL A 127 7.24 -4.33 -0.81
C VAL A 127 7.40 -4.38 -2.33
N SER A 128 6.50 -5.09 -3.02
CA SER A 128 6.51 -5.15 -4.49
C SER A 128 6.15 -3.80 -5.12
N CYS A 129 5.21 -3.04 -4.54
CA CYS A 129 4.90 -1.67 -4.97
C CYS A 129 6.11 -0.74 -4.78
N ILE A 130 6.82 -0.83 -3.64
CA ILE A 130 8.05 -0.03 -3.41
C ILE A 130 9.10 -0.36 -4.45
N TRP A 131 9.36 -1.65 -4.68
CA TRP A 131 10.35 -2.09 -5.65
C TRP A 131 10.02 -1.64 -7.07
N LEU A 132 8.75 -1.72 -7.46
CA LEU A 132 8.28 -1.29 -8.76
C LEU A 132 8.43 0.24 -8.95
N ALA A 133 7.97 1.03 -7.98
CA ALA A 133 8.07 2.49 -8.03
C ALA A 133 9.53 2.96 -8.04
N ALA A 134 10.38 2.35 -7.22
CA ALA A 134 11.80 2.71 -7.14
C ALA A 134 12.52 2.43 -8.47
N LYS A 135 12.22 1.32 -9.16
CA LYS A 135 12.78 1.07 -10.50
C LYS A 135 12.32 2.07 -11.56
N PHE A 136 11.19 2.74 -11.35
CA PHE A 136 10.63 3.67 -12.32
C PHE A 136 11.14 5.10 -12.11
N ASN A 137 11.21 5.55 -10.86
CA ASN A 137 11.55 6.94 -10.53
C ASN A 137 13.01 7.14 -10.10
N GLU A 138 13.66 6.13 -9.52
CA GLU A 138 15.04 6.28 -9.05
C GLU A 138 16.05 5.94 -10.15
N THR A 139 17.19 6.62 -10.12
CA THR A 139 18.33 6.23 -10.95
C THR A 139 18.93 4.91 -10.44
N GLN A 140 19.53 4.13 -11.35
CA GLN A 140 20.22 2.89 -10.98
C GLN A 140 21.30 3.13 -9.91
N THR A 141 22.04 4.24 -10.02
CA THR A 141 23.04 4.66 -9.03
C THR A 141 22.44 4.90 -7.65
N ASN A 142 21.26 5.55 -7.58
CA ASN A 142 20.55 5.75 -6.31
C ASN A 142 20.11 4.42 -5.70
N LEU A 143 19.55 3.50 -6.49
CA LEU A 143 19.12 2.19 -6.01
C LEU A 143 20.25 1.40 -5.36
N GLU A 144 21.45 1.47 -5.94
CA GLU A 144 22.66 0.83 -5.42
C GLU A 144 23.20 1.54 -4.16
N LYS A 145 23.31 2.87 -4.20
CA LYS A 145 23.77 3.71 -3.08
C LYS A 145 22.88 3.53 -1.85
N LEU A 146 21.56 3.58 -2.03
CA LEU A 146 20.58 3.43 -0.96
C LEU A 146 20.36 1.96 -0.55
N ARG A 147 20.94 1.01 -1.30
CA ARG A 147 20.83 -0.44 -1.07
C ARG A 147 19.38 -0.90 -0.95
N VAL A 148 18.48 -0.31 -1.73
CA VAL A 148 17.01 -0.49 -1.63
C VAL A 148 16.64 -1.97 -1.59
N LYS A 149 17.13 -2.75 -2.56
CA LYS A 149 16.87 -4.19 -2.64
C LYS A 149 17.30 -4.94 -1.38
N LYS A 150 18.48 -4.65 -0.84
CA LYS A 150 19.01 -5.32 0.36
C LYS A 150 18.14 -5.02 1.58
N THR A 151 17.75 -3.76 1.76
CA THR A 151 16.87 -3.36 2.87
C THR A 151 15.48 -3.99 2.76
N LEU A 152 14.91 -4.04 1.55
CA LEU A 152 13.63 -4.73 1.32
C LEU A 152 13.74 -6.23 1.57
N GLN A 153 14.85 -6.87 1.20
CA GLN A 153 15.08 -8.29 1.48
C GLN A 153 15.22 -8.58 2.98
N GLN A 154 15.80 -7.68 3.77
CA GLN A 154 15.92 -7.84 5.23
C GLN A 154 14.56 -7.89 5.93
N ARG A 155 13.50 -7.34 5.32
CA ARG A 155 12.13 -7.43 5.84
C ARG A 155 11.53 -8.83 5.74
N GLN A 156 12.15 -9.75 4.98
CA GLN A 156 11.72 -11.14 4.91
C GLN A 156 11.68 -11.76 6.31
N GLY A 157 10.58 -12.45 6.63
CA GLY A 157 10.41 -13.15 7.90
C GLY A 157 10.19 -12.27 9.13
N HIS A 158 10.10 -10.93 8.99
CA HIS A 158 9.78 -10.03 10.11
C HIS A 158 8.27 -9.83 10.30
N GLY A 159 7.46 -10.18 9.29
CA GLY A 159 6.00 -10.13 9.35
C GLY A 159 5.34 -11.49 9.58
N LYS A 160 4.01 -11.48 9.69
CA LYS A 160 3.19 -12.70 9.84
C LYS A 160 3.23 -13.62 8.61
N GLY A 161 3.68 -13.10 7.45
CA GLY A 161 3.77 -13.84 6.20
C GLY A 161 5.17 -14.41 5.98
N ASN A 162 5.26 -15.72 5.74
CA ASN A 162 6.49 -16.37 5.26
C ASN A 162 6.64 -16.12 3.75
N TRP A 163 7.22 -14.97 3.38
CA TRP A 163 7.44 -14.60 1.98
C TRP A 163 8.92 -14.54 1.61
N THR A 164 9.22 -14.78 0.34
CA THR A 164 10.57 -14.77 -0.23
C THR A 164 10.70 -13.69 -1.29
N TRP A 165 11.92 -13.34 -1.68
CA TRP A 165 12.15 -12.42 -2.80
C TRP A 165 11.49 -12.90 -4.10
N HIS A 166 11.35 -14.21 -4.28
CA HIS A 166 10.63 -14.76 -5.42
C HIS A 166 9.17 -14.31 -5.43
N HIS A 167 8.49 -14.24 -4.28
CA HIS A 167 7.13 -13.71 -4.20
C HIS A 167 7.05 -12.24 -4.60
N VAL A 168 8.05 -11.43 -4.23
CA VAL A 168 8.13 -10.01 -4.66
C VAL A 168 8.16 -9.90 -6.19
N LEU A 169 8.99 -10.71 -6.85
CA LEU A 169 9.09 -10.72 -8.32
C LEU A 169 7.79 -11.22 -8.98
N VAL A 170 7.14 -12.24 -8.41
CA VAL A 170 5.84 -12.72 -8.89
C VAL A 170 4.79 -11.62 -8.78
N LEU A 171 4.70 -10.98 -7.62
CA LEU A 171 3.70 -9.96 -7.32
C LEU A 171 3.91 -8.69 -8.11
N GLU A 172 5.16 -8.29 -8.36
CA GLU A 172 5.49 -7.23 -9.31
C GLU A 172 4.83 -7.49 -10.67
N CYS A 173 4.99 -8.70 -11.21
CA CYS A 173 4.39 -9.07 -12.48
C CYS A 173 2.85 -9.06 -12.41
N GLN A 174 2.27 -9.49 -11.29
CA GLN A 174 0.82 -9.46 -11.08
C GLN A 174 0.27 -8.05 -11.00
N ILE A 175 0.93 -7.15 -10.26
CA ILE A 175 0.55 -5.74 -10.15
C ILE A 175 0.55 -5.10 -11.54
N LEU A 176 1.64 -5.28 -12.31
CA LEU A 176 1.74 -4.77 -13.67
C LEU A 176 0.62 -5.28 -14.58
N LYS A 177 0.35 -6.59 -14.56
CA LYS A 177 -0.72 -7.20 -15.36
C LYS A 177 -2.11 -6.70 -14.95
N ARG A 178 -2.39 -6.62 -13.65
CA ARG A 178 -3.71 -6.19 -13.12
C ARG A 178 -3.98 -4.71 -13.39
N LEU A 179 -2.94 -3.88 -13.40
CA LEU A 179 -3.04 -2.46 -13.72
C LEU A 179 -2.89 -2.17 -15.23
N GLY A 180 -2.77 -3.20 -16.08
CA GLY A 180 -2.62 -3.06 -17.52
C GLY A 180 -1.39 -2.23 -17.91
N PHE A 181 -0.29 -2.35 -17.17
CA PHE A 181 0.95 -1.57 -17.33
C PHE A 181 0.76 -0.05 -17.26
N ARG A 182 -0.37 0.44 -16.71
CA ARG A 182 -0.58 1.86 -16.44
C ARG A 182 0.13 2.24 -15.15
N ILE A 183 1.45 2.25 -15.16
CA ILE A 183 2.25 2.49 -13.95
C ILE A 183 2.17 3.97 -13.57
N LEU A 184 2.36 4.85 -14.56
CA LEU A 184 2.20 6.29 -14.43
C LEU A 184 0.71 6.64 -14.25
N HIS A 185 0.40 7.29 -13.13
CA HIS A 185 -0.91 7.83 -12.83
C HIS A 185 -0.73 9.11 -12.02
N PRO A 186 -1.50 10.18 -12.32
CA PRO A 186 -1.44 11.41 -11.52
C PRO A 186 -1.63 11.10 -10.03
N THR A 187 -0.75 11.65 -9.21
CA THR A 187 -0.82 11.59 -7.75
C THR A 187 -1.31 12.94 -7.22
N ILE A 188 -1.64 13.01 -5.93
CA ILE A 188 -1.94 14.30 -5.29
C ILE A 188 -0.70 15.20 -5.39
N LEU A 189 0.50 14.66 -5.15
CA LEU A 189 1.77 15.39 -5.31
C LEU A 189 1.96 15.95 -6.72
N SER A 190 1.78 15.14 -7.77
CA SER A 190 1.96 15.63 -9.14
C SER A 190 0.94 16.70 -9.50
N SER A 191 -0.33 16.50 -9.09
CA SER A 191 -1.41 17.46 -9.34
C SER A 191 -1.20 18.77 -8.58
N PHE A 192 -0.62 18.70 -7.37
CA PHE A 192 -0.24 19.87 -6.60
C PHE A 192 0.89 20.65 -7.27
N TYR A 193 1.94 19.98 -7.76
CA TYR A 193 2.99 20.65 -8.53
C TYR A 193 2.49 21.22 -9.87
N ASP A 194 1.56 20.54 -10.55
CA ASP A 194 0.92 21.07 -11.77
C ASP A 194 0.12 22.35 -11.46
N ALA A 195 -0.57 22.42 -10.31
CA ALA A 195 -1.28 23.61 -9.87
C ALA A 195 -0.35 24.79 -9.53
N LEU A 196 0.81 24.52 -8.90
CA LEU A 196 1.85 25.53 -8.68
C LEU A 196 2.46 26.02 -10.00
N ALA A 197 2.82 25.10 -10.90
CA ALA A 197 3.46 25.42 -12.17
C ALA A 197 2.55 26.21 -13.13
N SER A 198 1.23 25.99 -13.04
CA SER A 198 0.24 26.72 -13.83
C SER A 198 -0.16 28.08 -13.23
N GLY A 199 0.29 28.41 -12.02
CA GLY A 199 -0.11 29.62 -11.30
C GLY A 199 -1.55 29.56 -10.75
N ALA A 200 -2.15 28.38 -10.69
CA ALA A 200 -3.46 28.20 -10.05
C ALA A 200 -3.37 28.33 -8.52
N ILE A 201 -2.19 28.06 -7.95
CA ILE A 201 -1.87 28.25 -6.55
C ILE A 201 -0.55 29.04 -6.47
N GLU A 202 -0.53 30.08 -5.64
CA GLU A 202 0.66 30.85 -5.31
C GLU A 202 0.93 30.74 -3.80
N LEU A 203 2.10 30.22 -3.43
CA LEU A 203 2.51 30.01 -2.03
C LEU A 203 3.87 30.66 -1.78
N THR A 204 4.05 31.19 -0.57
CA THR A 204 5.38 31.50 -0.02
C THR A 204 6.13 30.21 0.34
N ASP A 205 7.45 30.26 0.51
CA ASP A 205 8.26 29.09 0.87
C ASP A 205 7.75 28.38 2.14
N THR A 206 7.37 29.16 3.17
CA THR A 206 6.79 28.61 4.42
C THR A 206 5.46 27.92 4.18
N GLN A 207 4.60 28.48 3.33
CA GLN A 207 3.31 27.86 2.98
C GLN A 207 3.49 26.63 2.11
N LEU A 208 4.53 26.59 1.28
CA LEU A 208 4.89 25.41 0.49
C LEU A 208 5.31 24.25 1.41
N ASP A 209 6.12 24.52 2.44
CA ASP A 209 6.49 23.52 3.44
C ASP A 209 5.26 22.97 4.18
N ASP A 210 4.34 23.84 4.60
CA ASP A 210 3.07 23.42 5.21
C ASP A 210 2.20 22.62 4.23
N ALA A 211 2.16 23.01 2.95
CA ALA A 211 1.36 22.32 1.95
C ALA A 211 1.90 20.92 1.65
N LEU A 212 3.22 20.77 1.55
CA LEU A 212 3.87 19.46 1.34
C LEU A 212 3.62 18.50 2.52
N TYR A 213 3.50 19.02 3.73
CA TYR A 213 3.04 18.23 4.86
C TYR A 213 1.62 17.70 4.66
N PHE A 214 0.66 18.53 4.25
CA PHE A 214 -0.71 18.08 3.99
C PHE A 214 -0.80 17.16 2.77
N VAL A 215 0.01 17.38 1.74
CA VAL A 215 0.14 16.45 0.60
C VAL A 215 0.54 15.05 1.09
N ASP A 216 1.53 14.94 1.98
CA ASP A 216 1.93 13.65 2.55
C ASP A 216 0.90 13.11 3.57
N LEU A 217 0.23 13.98 4.33
CA LEU A 217 -0.83 13.60 5.28
C LEU A 217 -2.02 12.98 4.56
N SER A 218 -2.33 13.44 3.34
CA SER A 218 -3.42 12.90 2.51
C SER A 218 -3.23 11.41 2.19
N LEU A 219 -1.98 10.93 2.17
CA LEU A 219 -1.67 9.52 1.93
C LEU A 219 -2.11 8.64 3.08
N MET A 220 -2.12 9.16 4.31
CA MET A 220 -2.34 8.36 5.54
C MET A 220 -3.75 7.79 5.63
N ASP A 221 -4.71 8.39 4.92
CA ASP A 221 -6.10 8.02 5.06
C ASP A 221 -6.81 7.83 3.71
N VAL A 222 -7.22 6.59 3.45
CA VAL A 222 -7.86 6.15 2.22
C VAL A 222 -9.07 6.97 1.78
N ALA A 223 -9.81 7.63 2.69
CA ALA A 223 -11.00 8.36 2.26
C ALA A 223 -10.68 9.58 1.38
N PHE A 224 -9.43 10.09 1.36
CA PHE A 224 -9.03 11.07 0.35
C PHE A 224 -9.13 10.55 -1.08
N GLN A 225 -9.15 9.23 -1.31
CA GLN A 225 -9.41 8.65 -2.63
C GLN A 225 -10.85 8.81 -3.11
N ALA A 226 -11.79 9.05 -2.19
CA ALA A 226 -13.18 9.34 -2.54
C ALA A 226 -13.40 10.81 -2.90
N VAL A 227 -12.44 11.67 -2.58
CA VAL A 227 -12.48 13.11 -2.85
C VAL A 227 -11.84 13.37 -4.22
N PRO A 228 -12.43 14.22 -5.09
CA PRO A 228 -11.77 14.65 -6.32
C PRO A 228 -10.40 15.28 -6.02
N VAL A 229 -9.37 14.91 -6.78
CA VAL A 229 -7.99 15.38 -6.53
C VAL A 229 -7.89 16.91 -6.50
N ALA A 230 -8.62 17.60 -7.39
CA ALA A 230 -8.69 19.06 -7.39
C ALA A 230 -9.22 19.63 -6.06
N ASN A 231 -10.24 19.03 -5.46
CA ASN A 231 -10.76 19.47 -4.16
C ASN A 231 -9.77 19.20 -3.01
N VAL A 232 -8.97 18.15 -3.10
CA VAL A 232 -7.90 17.89 -2.11
C VAL A 232 -6.81 18.96 -2.22
N VAL A 233 -6.38 19.27 -3.45
CA VAL A 233 -5.37 20.31 -3.73
C VAL A 233 -5.85 21.68 -3.27
N ASP A 234 -7.10 22.05 -3.58
CA ASP A 234 -7.68 23.32 -3.15
C ASP A 234 -7.87 23.38 -1.63
N ALA A 235 -8.23 22.27 -0.98
CA ALA A 235 -8.31 22.20 0.48
C ALA A 235 -6.94 22.41 1.13
N ILE A 236 -5.87 21.90 0.54
CA ILE A 236 -4.49 22.14 0.99
C ILE A 236 -4.14 23.61 0.83
N ALA A 237 -4.42 24.22 -0.32
CA ALA A 237 -4.18 25.64 -0.56
C ALA A 237 -4.92 26.51 0.46
N PHE A 238 -6.20 26.22 0.70
CA PHE A 238 -7.03 26.90 1.70
C PHE A 238 -6.43 26.79 3.11
N LEU A 239 -5.98 25.59 3.52
CA LEU A 239 -5.39 25.36 4.84
C LEU A 239 -4.12 26.18 5.10
N VAL A 240 -3.31 26.42 4.08
CA VAL A 240 -2.02 27.12 4.25
C VAL A 240 -2.09 28.63 3.95
N THR A 241 -3.21 29.11 3.40
CA THR A 241 -3.38 30.53 3.03
C THR A 241 -4.45 31.24 3.85
N GLU A 242 -5.62 30.62 4.00
CA GLU A 242 -6.82 31.27 4.54
C GLU A 242 -7.19 30.77 5.93
N PHE A 243 -6.90 29.50 6.23
CA PHE A 243 -7.28 28.90 7.49
C PHE A 243 -6.48 29.49 8.66
N GLN A 244 -7.20 30.00 9.66
CA GLN A 244 -6.62 30.54 10.90
C GLN A 244 -7.06 29.65 12.08
N PRO A 245 -6.20 28.73 12.56
CA PRO A 245 -6.56 27.78 13.62
C PRO A 245 -6.92 28.48 14.95
N ASP A 246 -6.27 29.61 15.24
CA ASP A 246 -6.42 30.33 16.51
C ASP A 246 -7.54 31.39 16.49
N ALA A 247 -8.18 31.61 15.34
CA ALA A 247 -9.31 32.52 15.20
C ALA A 247 -10.64 31.78 15.40
N ASN A 248 -11.70 32.51 15.78
CA ASN A 248 -13.06 31.99 15.77
C ASN A 248 -13.54 31.77 14.32
N PHE A 249 -12.99 30.76 13.67
CA PHE A 249 -13.25 30.43 12.29
C PHE A 249 -14.59 29.70 12.17
N SER A 250 -15.50 30.23 11.35
CA SER A 250 -16.80 29.60 11.11
C SER A 250 -16.67 28.55 10.00
N ILE A 251 -16.90 27.28 10.33
CA ILE A 251 -16.93 26.17 9.35
C ILE A 251 -17.91 26.46 8.20
N GLY A 252 -18.98 27.23 8.46
CA GLY A 252 -19.95 27.63 7.44
C GLY A 252 -19.38 28.53 6.34
N ALA A 253 -18.26 29.20 6.59
CA ALA A 253 -17.58 30.05 5.62
C ALA A 253 -16.75 29.25 4.59
N ILE A 254 -16.42 27.98 4.88
CA ILE A 254 -15.72 27.10 3.94
C ILE A 254 -16.68 26.71 2.82
N GLU A 255 -16.18 26.76 1.58
CA GLU A 255 -16.88 26.24 0.41
C GLU A 255 -17.29 24.78 0.63
N GLU A 256 -18.54 24.42 0.29
CA GLU A 256 -19.12 23.12 0.62
C GLU A 256 -18.27 21.93 0.15
N ARG A 257 -17.68 22.03 -1.04
CA ARG A 257 -16.81 20.98 -1.62
C ARG A 257 -15.49 20.77 -0.85
N LEU A 258 -15.06 21.76 -0.06
CA LEU A 258 -13.80 21.74 0.68
C LEU A 258 -13.99 21.36 2.16
N ARG A 259 -15.20 21.44 2.69
CA ARG A 259 -15.48 21.18 4.12
C ARG A 259 -14.99 19.81 4.58
N ASP A 260 -15.32 18.76 3.84
CA ASP A 260 -14.93 17.38 4.18
C ASP A 260 -13.39 17.19 4.16
N PRO A 261 -12.66 17.48 3.05
CA PRO A 261 -11.21 17.31 3.05
C PRO A 261 -10.50 18.21 4.07
N VAL A 262 -10.95 19.45 4.28
CA VAL A 262 -10.39 20.36 5.30
C VAL A 262 -10.57 19.79 6.70
N LEU A 263 -11.79 19.41 7.09
CA LEU A 263 -12.05 18.82 8.40
C LEU A 263 -11.22 17.56 8.62
N ARG A 264 -11.06 16.76 7.57
CA ARG A 264 -10.28 15.53 7.60
C ARG A 264 -8.80 15.76 7.83
N PHE A 265 -8.21 16.75 7.16
CA PHE A 265 -6.83 17.17 7.43
C PHE A 265 -6.66 17.65 8.87
N VAL A 266 -7.57 18.49 9.37
CA VAL A 266 -7.52 18.97 10.76
C VAL A 266 -7.61 17.80 11.74
N LEU A 267 -8.53 16.86 11.55
CA LEU A 267 -8.66 15.68 12.40
C LEU A 267 -7.42 14.79 12.37
N LEU A 268 -6.82 14.57 11.19
CA LEU A 268 -5.59 13.80 11.08
C LEU A 268 -4.41 14.50 11.77
N HIS A 269 -4.28 15.81 11.60
CA HIS A 269 -3.28 16.62 12.28
C HIS A 269 -3.43 16.52 13.81
N MET A 270 -4.64 16.71 14.33
CA MET A 270 -4.91 16.59 15.77
C MET A 270 -4.66 15.18 16.30
N ASN A 271 -4.94 14.14 15.52
CA ASN A 271 -4.67 12.76 15.93
C ASN A 271 -3.17 12.45 16.01
N LEU A 272 -2.32 13.18 15.28
CA LEU A 272 -0.86 13.08 15.40
C LEU A 272 -0.35 13.73 16.70
N ASP A 273 -1.01 14.79 17.18
CA ASP A 273 -0.66 15.44 18.45
C ASP A 273 -1.08 14.62 19.67
N ARG A 274 -2.19 13.87 19.56
CA ARG A 274 -2.67 12.98 20.61
C ARG A 274 -1.78 11.74 20.67
N GLN A 275 -0.62 11.87 21.29
CA GLN A 275 0.36 10.82 21.52
C GLN A 275 -0.19 9.70 22.42
N ASP A 276 -1.03 8.83 21.86
CA ASP A 276 -1.25 7.53 22.48
C ASP A 276 -0.01 6.67 22.20
N LYS A 277 0.58 6.04 23.21
CA LYS A 277 1.84 5.26 23.10
C LYS A 277 1.66 3.90 22.41
N ASP A 278 0.73 3.81 21.46
CA ASP A 278 0.44 2.57 20.72
C ASP A 278 1.31 2.46 19.47
N LEU A 279 1.61 1.22 19.05
CA LEU A 279 2.40 0.94 17.85
C LEU A 279 1.83 1.61 16.58
N SER A 280 0.51 1.86 16.54
CA SER A 280 -0.17 2.55 15.44
C SER A 280 0.21 4.04 15.35
N SER A 281 0.41 4.73 16.47
CA SER A 281 0.78 6.16 16.47
C SER A 281 2.24 6.35 16.05
N ALA A 282 3.12 5.42 16.48
CA ALA A 282 4.55 5.42 16.13
C ALA A 282 4.81 5.40 14.61
N ILE A 283 3.89 4.84 13.84
CA ILE A 283 4.02 4.71 12.38
C ILE A 283 3.68 6.03 11.67
N HIS A 284 2.68 6.77 12.17
CA HIS A 284 2.35 8.09 11.62
C HIS A 284 3.35 9.18 12.04
N GLN A 285 4.16 8.93 13.08
CA GLN A 285 5.23 9.81 13.54
C GLN A 285 6.25 10.16 12.44
N SER A 286 6.43 9.31 11.43
CA SER A 286 7.38 9.57 10.33
C SER A 286 7.00 10.80 9.49
N VAL A 287 5.71 11.12 9.36
CA VAL A 287 5.23 12.35 8.71
C VAL A 287 5.69 13.57 9.54
N VAL A 288 5.49 13.51 10.85
CA VAL A 288 5.94 14.55 11.80
C VAL A 288 7.47 14.69 11.75
N CYS A 289 8.22 13.59 11.81
CA CYS A 289 9.68 13.59 11.73
C CYS A 289 10.21 14.26 10.45
N LYS A 290 9.51 14.09 9.30
CA LYS A 290 9.94 14.66 8.02
C LYS A 290 9.69 16.16 7.89
N HIS A 291 8.59 16.63 8.47
CA HIS A 291 8.04 17.96 8.16
C HIS A 291 8.16 18.95 9.32
N ASN A 292 8.08 18.50 10.58
CA ASN A 292 7.86 19.38 11.73
C ASN A 292 8.93 20.48 11.93
N ALA A 293 10.17 20.24 11.50
CA ALA A 293 11.23 21.24 11.57
C ALA A 293 10.92 22.48 10.70
N ARG A 294 10.28 22.28 9.54
CA ARG A 294 9.97 23.28 8.53
C ARG A 294 8.58 23.89 8.67
N LEU A 295 7.66 23.19 9.33
CA LEU A 295 6.28 23.66 9.53
C LEU A 295 6.20 25.04 10.16
N SER A 296 5.26 25.86 9.71
CA SER A 296 4.95 27.15 10.34
C SER A 296 4.45 26.95 11.76
N LYS A 297 4.44 28.03 12.56
CA LYS A 297 4.00 27.97 13.96
C LYS A 297 2.56 27.43 14.11
N SER A 298 1.71 27.69 13.13
CA SER A 298 0.30 27.27 13.13
C SER A 298 0.11 25.76 13.01
N TRP A 299 1.05 25.08 12.34
CA TRP A 299 0.96 23.63 12.07
C TRP A 299 2.06 22.83 12.76
N ARG A 300 2.89 23.47 13.57
CA ARG A 300 3.99 22.81 14.27
C ARG A 300 3.47 22.00 15.44
N HIS A 301 3.82 20.72 15.44
CA HIS A 301 3.54 19.80 16.55
C HIS A 301 4.43 20.17 17.75
N ALA A 302 3.79 20.47 18.89
CA ALA A 302 4.45 21.04 20.08
C ALA A 302 5.29 20.02 20.87
N ASP A 303 4.83 18.76 20.95
CA ASP A 303 5.40 17.74 21.84
C ASP A 303 6.26 16.70 21.12
N VAL A 304 6.97 17.06 20.04
CA VAL A 304 7.75 16.05 19.29
C VAL A 304 8.97 15.60 20.10
N PRO A 305 9.05 14.34 20.56
CA PRO A 305 10.21 13.86 21.30
C PRO A 305 11.44 13.86 20.40
N SER A 306 12.63 14.04 20.98
CA SER A 306 13.88 13.94 20.24
C SER A 306 13.97 12.57 19.56
N CYS A 307 13.92 12.56 18.23
CA CYS A 307 13.85 11.34 17.45
C CYS A 307 15.21 11.11 16.76
N ALA A 308 15.85 9.99 17.07
CA ALA A 308 17.11 9.59 16.43
C ALA A 308 16.90 8.77 15.14
N CYS A 309 15.73 8.88 14.49
CA CYS A 309 15.46 8.14 13.26
C CYS A 309 16.24 8.72 12.07
N ARG A 310 16.39 7.91 11.03
CA ARG A 310 17.14 8.30 9.83
C ARG A 310 16.51 9.48 9.08
N ILE A 311 15.21 9.67 9.21
CA ILE A 311 14.50 10.84 8.66
C ILE A 311 15.01 12.11 9.33
N CYS A 312 15.02 12.17 10.66
CA CYS A 312 15.50 13.34 11.40
C CYS A 312 16.99 13.61 11.16
N GLN A 313 17.83 12.57 11.04
CA GLN A 313 19.25 12.71 10.69
C GLN A 313 19.52 13.24 9.27
N SER A 314 18.51 13.20 8.39
CA SER A 314 18.65 13.64 6.99
C SER A 314 18.14 15.05 6.72
N ILE A 315 17.59 15.72 7.73
CA ILE A 315 17.04 17.08 7.65
C ILE A 315 18.07 18.13 8.10
N ASP A 316 19.10 17.71 8.86
CA ASP A 316 20.30 18.50 9.18
C ASP A 316 21.29 18.54 8.00
#